data_AF-A0A7V9AIV4-F1
#
_entry.id   AF-A0A7V9AIV4-F1
#
_cell.length_a   1.000
_cell.length_b   1.000
_cell.length_c   1.000
_cell.angle_alpha   90.00
_cell.angle_beta   90.00
_cell.angle_gamma   90.00
#
_symmetry.space_group_name_H-M   'P 1'
#
loop_
_entity.id
_entity.type
_entity.pdbx_description
1 polymer ?
#
loop_
_entity_poly.entity_id
_entity_poly.type
_entity_poly.pdbx_seq_one_letter_code
_entity_poly.pdbx_strand_id
1 'polypeptide(L)'
;MNEPRWDIRREGRAWRGEEALERLNRVPEKAEMVGGKLFWSEEERLTMLGLLLENVGIDQAVRLGDPELWRAAVAELGSAPPRHG
;
A
#
# COMPACT_ATOMS: atom_id res chain seq x y z
N MET A 1 4.64 14.85 8.38
CA MET A 1 4.79 13.50 8.95
C MET A 1 5.67 12.71 8.00
N ASN A 2 6.67 11.94 8.48
CA ASN A 2 7.49 11.14 7.58
C ASN A 2 6.64 10.03 6.96
N GLU A 3 6.59 9.98 5.63
CA GLU A 3 5.96 8.87 4.91
C GLU A 3 6.64 7.55 5.32
N PRO A 4 5.88 6.50 5.69
CA PRO A 4 6.47 5.20 5.96
C PRO A 4 7.23 4.71 4.74
N ARG A 5 8.49 4.32 4.95
CA ARG A 5 9.26 3.61 3.94
C ARG A 5 8.75 2.17 3.85
N TRP A 6 7.90 1.90 2.86
CA TRP A 6 7.38 0.56 2.61
C TRP A 6 8.47 -0.39 2.08
N ASP A 7 8.54 -1.60 2.64
CA ASP A 7 9.35 -2.73 2.16
C ASP A 7 8.43 -3.77 1.51
N ILE A 8 7.80 -3.33 0.41
CA ILE A 8 6.93 -4.15 -0.42
C ILE A 8 7.79 -4.93 -1.40
N ARG A 9 7.60 -6.25 -1.41
CA ARG A 9 8.37 -7.19 -2.21
C ARG A 9 7.45 -7.97 -3.15
N ARG A 10 8.05 -8.75 -4.05
CA ARG A 10 7.31 -9.63 -4.96
C ARG A 10 6.47 -10.65 -4.20
N GLU A 11 7.07 -11.30 -3.23
CA GLU A 11 6.40 -12.20 -2.29
C GLU A 11 6.10 -11.48 -0.98
N GLY A 12 4.97 -11.79 -0.38
CA GLY A 12 4.60 -11.29 0.94
C GLY A 12 5.53 -11.80 2.03
N ARG A 13 5.62 -11.04 3.13
CA ARG A 13 6.44 -11.41 4.29
C ARG A 13 5.70 -11.14 5.59
N ALA A 14 5.97 -11.97 6.59
CA ALA A 14 5.56 -11.70 7.96
C ALA A 14 6.48 -10.64 8.58
N TRP A 15 5.90 -9.67 9.27
CA TRP A 15 6.64 -8.78 10.15
C TRP A 15 7.12 -9.51 11.40
N ARG A 16 8.23 -9.06 12.00
CA ARG A 16 8.81 -9.70 13.19
C ARG A 16 9.31 -8.66 14.19
N GLY A 17 9.24 -9.00 15.48
CA GLY A 17 9.78 -8.18 16.56
C GLY A 17 9.16 -6.77 16.60
N GLU A 18 9.99 -5.77 16.79
CA GLU A 18 9.58 -4.35 16.89
C GLU A 18 8.87 -3.85 15.63
N GLU A 19 9.25 -4.36 14.45
CA GLU A 19 8.58 -4.01 13.21
C GLU A 19 7.09 -4.38 13.25
N ALA A 20 6.74 -5.56 13.76
CA ALA A 20 5.34 -5.97 13.81
C ALA A 20 4.51 -5.00 14.67
N LEU A 21 5.07 -4.50 15.79
CA LEU A 21 4.41 -3.51 16.64
C LEU A 21 4.31 -2.14 15.95
N GLU A 22 5.38 -1.70 15.27
CA GLU A 22 5.35 -0.45 14.51
C GLU A 22 4.26 -0.47 13.42
N ARG A 23 4.15 -1.58 12.70
CA ARG A 23 3.14 -1.74 11.64
C ARG A 23 1.74 -1.88 12.20
N LEU A 24 1.57 -2.59 13.31
CA LEU A 24 0.28 -2.69 13.99
C LEU A 24 -0.22 -1.31 14.46
N ASN A 25 0.66 -0.48 15.01
CA ASN A 25 0.34 0.88 15.44
C ASN A 25 -0.05 1.83 14.28
N ARG A 26 0.20 1.43 13.03
CA ARG A 26 -0.19 2.18 11.82
C ARG A 26 -1.51 1.70 11.21
N VAL A 27 -2.08 0.59 11.69
CA VAL A 27 -3.38 0.11 11.21
C VAL A 27 -4.44 1.15 11.58
N PRO A 28 -5.27 1.63 10.63
CA PRO A 28 -6.36 2.54 10.95
C PRO A 28 -7.27 1.94 12.03
N GLU A 29 -7.63 2.74 13.04
CA GLU A 29 -8.34 2.27 14.24
C GLU A 29 -9.69 1.60 13.90
N LYS A 30 -10.38 2.07 12.85
CA LYS A 30 -11.67 1.55 12.42
C LYS A 30 -11.76 1.38 10.91
N ALA A 31 -12.26 0.21 10.49
CA ALA A 31 -12.68 -0.01 9.10
C ALA A 31 -14.15 0.40 8.94
N GLU A 32 -14.38 1.60 8.44
CA GLU A 32 -15.72 2.13 8.17
C GLU A 32 -15.88 2.47 6.69
N MET A 33 -17.14 2.47 6.22
CA MET A 33 -17.48 2.96 4.89
C MET A 33 -17.93 4.42 4.96
N VAL A 34 -17.24 5.29 4.24
CA VAL A 34 -17.49 6.73 4.21
C VAL A 34 -17.57 7.15 2.74
N GLY A 35 -18.73 7.67 2.32
CA GLY A 35 -18.94 8.08 0.93
C GLY A 35 -18.73 6.96 -0.09
N GLY A 36 -19.04 5.70 0.28
CA GLY A 36 -18.88 4.53 -0.58
C GLY A 36 -17.45 3.98 -0.68
N LYS A 37 -16.50 4.49 0.11
CA LYS A 37 -15.12 4.00 0.18
C LYS A 37 -14.79 3.52 1.58
N LEU A 38 -13.84 2.59 1.70
CA LEU A 38 -13.28 2.21 3.00
C LEU A 38 -12.36 3.32 3.54
N PHE A 39 -12.39 3.46 4.87
CA PHE A 39 -11.63 4.44 5.65
C PHE A 39 -12.00 5.90 5.37
N TRP A 40 -11.75 6.75 6.37
CA TRP A 40 -12.18 8.15 6.38
C TRP A 40 -11.33 8.99 5.42
N SER A 41 -10.03 8.71 5.35
CA SER A 41 -9.08 9.50 4.54
C SER A 41 -8.38 8.67 3.45
N GLU A 42 -7.79 9.37 2.48
CA GLU A 42 -6.91 8.75 1.49
C GLU A 42 -5.62 8.20 2.11
N GLU A 43 -5.08 8.92 3.09
CA GLU A 43 -3.90 8.50 3.84
C GLU A 43 -4.13 7.16 4.56
N GLU A 44 -5.30 6.96 5.18
CA GLU A 44 -5.65 5.69 5.81
C GLU A 44 -5.79 4.56 4.79
N ARG A 45 -6.38 4.83 3.62
CA ARG A 45 -6.48 3.84 2.53
C ARG A 45 -5.11 3.42 2.03
N LEU A 46 -4.22 4.39 1.77
CA LEU A 46 -2.86 4.12 1.30
C LEU A 46 -2.02 3.41 2.37
N THR A 47 -2.20 3.79 3.64
CA THR A 47 -1.54 3.13 4.77
C THR A 47 -1.98 1.68 4.89
N MET A 48 -3.30 1.41 4.89
CA MET A 48 -3.81 0.05 4.94
C MET A 48 -3.38 -0.77 3.72
N LEU A 49 -3.38 -0.17 2.52
CA LEU A 49 -2.91 -0.82 1.32
C LEU A 49 -1.42 -1.19 1.42
N GLY A 50 -0.56 -0.28 1.88
CA GLY A 50 0.86 -0.55 2.08
C GLY A 50 1.11 -1.68 3.09
N LEU A 51 0.37 -1.67 4.21
CA LEU A 51 0.41 -2.73 5.23
C LEU A 51 0.03 -4.09 4.65
N LEU A 52 -1.05 -4.15 3.87
CA LEU A 52 -1.49 -5.38 3.22
C LEU A 52 -0.48 -5.86 2.16
N LEU A 53 0.06 -4.94 1.34
CA LEU A 53 1.02 -5.27 0.29
C LEU A 53 2.32 -5.86 0.84
N GLU A 54 2.79 -5.45 2.02
CA GLU A 54 3.94 -6.10 2.65
C GLU A 54 3.66 -7.54 3.08
N ASN A 55 2.44 -7.83 3.54
CA ASN A 55 2.04 -9.18 3.95
C ASN A 55 1.70 -10.10 2.77
N VAL A 56 1.17 -9.53 1.68
CA VAL A 56 0.63 -10.27 0.53
C VAL A 56 1.65 -10.39 -0.61
N GLY A 57 2.42 -9.33 -0.85
CA GLY A 57 3.37 -9.23 -1.96
C GLY A 57 2.73 -8.80 -3.29
N ILE A 58 3.55 -8.24 -4.18
CA ILE A 58 3.14 -7.73 -5.50
C ILE A 58 2.56 -8.85 -6.36
N ASP A 59 3.16 -10.04 -6.35
CA ASP A 59 2.76 -11.14 -7.24
C ASP A 59 1.31 -11.59 -6.98
N GLN A 60 0.87 -11.55 -5.72
CA GLN A 60 -0.52 -11.80 -5.34
C GLN A 60 -1.42 -10.58 -5.58
N ALA A 61 -0.93 -9.38 -5.28
CA ALA A 61 -1.72 -8.15 -5.43
C ALA A 61 -2.12 -7.88 -6.89
N VAL A 62 -1.21 -8.07 -7.85
CA VAL A 62 -1.50 -7.82 -9.27
C VAL A 62 -2.54 -8.78 -9.84
N ARG A 63 -2.72 -9.96 -9.22
CA ARG A 63 -3.74 -10.95 -9.60
C ARG A 63 -5.17 -10.55 -9.19
N LEU A 64 -5.33 -9.54 -8.33
CA LEU A 64 -6.65 -9.05 -7.91
C LEU A 64 -7.33 -8.17 -8.99
N GLY A 65 -6.58 -7.72 -9.99
CA GLY A 65 -7.09 -6.92 -11.10
C GLY A 65 -6.53 -7.39 -12.44
N ASP A 66 -6.81 -6.62 -13.49
CA ASP A 66 -6.25 -6.88 -14.83
C ASP A 66 -4.75 -6.52 -14.87
N PRO A 67 -3.84 -7.46 -15.18
CA PRO A 67 -2.42 -7.18 -15.31
C PRO A 67 -2.06 -6.09 -16.33
N GLU A 68 -2.88 -5.86 -17.37
CA GLU A 68 -2.65 -4.76 -18.32
C GLU A 68 -2.82 -3.39 -17.68
N LEU A 69 -3.79 -3.22 -16.77
CA LEU A 69 -3.98 -1.96 -16.05
C LEU A 69 -2.79 -1.65 -15.14
N TRP A 70 -2.20 -2.67 -14.51
CA TRP A 70 -0.97 -2.51 -13.72
C TRP A 70 0.21 -2.07 -14.59
N ARG A 71 0.41 -2.69 -15.76
CA ARG A 71 1.46 -2.30 -16.71
C ARG A 71 1.30 -0.85 -17.18
N ALA A 72 0.08 -0.45 -17.53
CA ALA A 72 -0.22 0.91 -17.95
C ALA A 72 0.11 1.93 -16.85
N ALA A 73 -0.35 1.70 -15.62
CA ALA A 73 -0.07 2.57 -14.49
C ALA A 73 1.44 2.72 -14.20
N VAL A 74 2.22 1.63 -14.30
CA VAL A 74 3.68 1.67 -14.12
C VAL A 74 4.38 2.45 -15.25
N ALA A 75 3.94 2.29 -16.50
CA ALA A 75 4.50 3.01 -17.64
C ALA A 75 4.31 4.54 -17.50
N GLU A 76 3.17 4.96 -16.96
CA GLU A 76 2.90 6.38 -16.68
C GLU A 76 3.82 6.94 -15.58
N LEU A 77 4.12 6.16 -14.53
CA LEU A 77 5.06 6.57 -13.47
C LEU A 77 6.47 6.85 -14.02
N GLY A 78 6.93 6.04 -14.98
CA GLY A 78 8.23 6.22 -15.63
C GLY A 78 8.29 7.41 -16.60
N SER A 79 7.14 7.96 -16.99
CA SER A 79 7.00 9.05 -17.96
C SER A 79 6.80 10.42 -17.31
N ALA A 80 6.55 10.47 -15.99
CA ALA A 80 6.37 11.72 -15.27
C ALA A 80 7.71 12.45 -15.03
N PRO A 81 7.79 13.78 -15.21
CA PRO A 81 8.98 14.56 -14.83
C PRO A 81 9.24 14.43 -13.31
N PRO A 82 10.51 14.53 -12.86
CA PRO A 82 10.84 14.37 -11.45
C PRO A 82 10.06 15.38 -10.60
N ARG A 83 9.33 14.90 -9.59
CA ARG A 83 8.71 15.76 -8.59
C ARG A 83 9.83 16.35 -7.73
N HIS A 84 10.11 17.64 -7.89
CA HIS A 84 10.93 18.39 -6.94
C HIS A 84 10.18 18.43 -5.61
N GLY A 85 10.81 17.88 -4.56
CA GLY A 85 10.37 17.99 -3.18
C GLY A 85 10.69 19.35 -2.57
#